data_AF-A0A524JR63-F1
#
_entry.id   AF-A0A524JR63-F1
#
_cell.length_a   1.000
_cell.length_b   1.000
_cell.length_c   1.000
_cell.angle_alpha   90.00
_cell.angle_beta   90.00
_cell.angle_gamma   90.00
#
_symmetry.space_group_name_H-M   'P 1'
#
loop_
_entity.id
_entity.type
_entity.pdbx_description
1 polymer ?
#
loop_
_entity_poly.entity_id
_entity_poly.type
_entity_poly.pdbx_seq_one_letter_code
_entity_poly.pdbx_strand_id
1 'polypeptide(L)'
;MYIDDLIAVFEQSVTNYSKLNTSEVLDSLRNSIEAKKYDLQDQGLIEAILREDKKDIVESLVDTLEERTSKLEGDQLDKFLNSEEIKKEAINVFITSLEHLINYYYNNVIGKHFSSS
;
A
#
# COMPACT_ATOMS: atom_id res chain seq x y z
N MET A 1 1.88 -9.80 12.56
CA MET A 1 0.40 -9.73 12.60
C MET A 1 -0.06 -8.72 11.55
N TYR A 2 -0.07 -7.40 11.80
CA TYR A 2 -0.51 -6.44 10.76
C TYR A 2 0.38 -6.37 9.51
N ILE A 3 1.69 -6.62 9.63
CA ILE A 3 2.63 -6.57 8.50
C ILE A 3 2.29 -7.65 7.47
N ASP A 4 2.01 -8.87 7.92
CA ASP A 4 1.69 -9.98 7.02
C ASP A 4 0.34 -9.75 6.33
N ASP A 5 -0.62 -9.15 7.04
CA ASP A 5 -1.90 -8.75 6.45
C ASP A 5 -1.73 -7.64 5.40
N LEU A 6 -0.87 -6.64 5.66
CA LEU A 6 -0.53 -5.61 4.68
C LEU A 6 0.16 -6.19 3.44
N ILE A 7 1.05 -7.16 3.61
CA ILE A 7 1.68 -7.88 2.50
C ILE A 7 0.60 -8.60 1.67
N ALA A 8 -0.34 -9.30 2.32
CA ALA A 8 -1.42 -9.98 1.62
C ALA A 8 -2.33 -9.01 0.84
N VAL A 9 -2.60 -7.82 1.38
CA VAL A 9 -3.35 -6.78 0.66
C VAL A 9 -2.56 -6.31 -0.57
N PHE A 10 -1.25 -6.08 -0.44
CA PHE A 10 -0.42 -5.72 -1.58
C PHE A 10 -0.44 -6.80 -2.67
N GLU A 11 -0.23 -8.07 -2.31
CA GLU A 11 -0.29 -9.21 -3.23
C GLU A 11 -1.64 -9.26 -3.98
N GLN A 12 -2.74 -9.00 -3.27
CA GLN A 12 -4.07 -8.90 -3.88
C GLN A 12 -4.14 -7.77 -4.91
N SER A 13 -3.61 -6.58 -4.58
CA SER A 13 -3.59 -5.42 -5.47
C SER A 13 -2.78 -5.66 -6.75
N VAL A 14 -1.69 -6.42 -6.67
CA VAL A 14 -0.79 -6.66 -7.80
C VAL A 14 -0.99 -8.03 -8.47
N THR A 15 -2.12 -8.69 -8.25
CA THR A 15 -2.39 -10.04 -8.80
C THR A 15 -2.29 -10.08 -10.34
N ASN A 16 -2.66 -8.99 -11.02
CA ASN A 16 -2.54 -8.87 -12.48
C ASN A 16 -1.12 -8.46 -12.95
N TYR A 17 -0.22 -8.16 -12.01
CA TYR A 17 1.14 -7.68 -12.25
C TYR A 17 2.15 -8.60 -11.57
N SER A 18 2.26 -9.86 -12.03
CA SER A 18 3.05 -10.92 -11.39
C SER A 18 4.53 -10.56 -11.10
N LYS A 19 5.11 -9.64 -11.87
CA LYS A 19 6.48 -9.14 -11.66
C LYS A 19 6.63 -8.30 -10.38
N LEU A 20 5.54 -7.71 -9.91
CA LEU A 20 5.47 -6.99 -8.64
C LEU A 20 5.18 -7.94 -7.46
N ASN A 21 4.69 -9.16 -7.73
CA ASN A 21 4.44 -10.19 -6.73
C ASN A 21 5.60 -11.21 -6.65
N THR A 22 6.81 -10.70 -6.46
CA THR A 22 8.02 -11.52 -6.30
C THR A 22 8.53 -11.40 -4.87
N SER A 23 9.22 -12.44 -4.36
CA SER A 23 9.75 -12.42 -2.99
C SER A 23 10.64 -11.21 -2.71
N GLU A 24 11.43 -10.77 -3.69
CA GLU A 24 12.27 -9.57 -3.59
C GLU A 24 11.44 -8.30 -3.31
N VAL A 25 10.32 -8.12 -4.01
CA VAL A 25 9.44 -6.96 -3.85
C VAL A 25 8.71 -7.05 -2.52
N LEU A 26 8.22 -8.23 -2.14
CA LEU A 26 7.53 -8.43 -0.86
C LEU A 26 8.46 -8.23 0.35
N ASP A 27 9.71 -8.70 0.26
CA ASP A 27 10.72 -8.44 1.29
C ASP A 27 11.07 -6.95 1.37
N SER A 28 11.14 -6.27 0.23
CA SER A 28 11.36 -4.81 0.18
C SER A 28 10.20 -4.03 0.79
N LEU A 29 8.96 -4.46 0.54
CA LEU A 29 7.76 -3.92 1.16
C LEU A 29 7.79 -4.12 2.67
N ARG A 30 8.07 -5.35 3.13
CA ARG A 30 8.19 -5.68 4.56
C ARG A 30 9.21 -4.76 5.25
N ASN A 31 10.41 -4.68 4.70
CA ASN A 31 11.47 -3.82 5.25
C ASN A 31 11.04 -2.35 5.30
N SER A 32 10.30 -1.89 4.30
CA SER A 32 9.81 -0.51 4.22
C SER A 32 8.72 -0.23 5.25
N ILE A 33 7.81 -1.19 5.52
CA ILE A 33 6.81 -1.11 6.60
C ILE A 33 7.51 -1.10 7.97
N GLU A 34 8.46 -2.00 8.20
CA GLU A 34 9.21 -2.07 9.46
C GLU A 34 10.00 -0.78 9.74
N ALA A 35 10.58 -0.18 8.70
CA ALA A 35 11.33 1.07 8.80
C ALA A 35 10.47 2.26 9.26
N LYS A 36 9.14 2.21 9.06
CA LYS A 36 8.21 3.26 9.53
C LYS A 36 8.09 3.32 11.05
N LYS A 37 8.40 2.23 11.75
CA LYS A 37 8.33 2.15 13.22
C LYS A 37 6.98 2.60 13.78
N TYR A 38 5.88 2.14 13.16
CA TYR A 38 4.52 2.39 13.62
C TYR A 38 4.35 2.06 15.10
N ASP A 39 3.88 3.03 15.86
CA ASP A 39 3.66 2.86 17.30
C ASP A 39 2.41 2.02 17.60
N LEU A 40 2.09 1.81 18.88
CA LEU A 40 0.95 0.98 19.26
C LEU A 40 -0.40 1.57 18.78
N GLN A 41 -0.51 2.89 18.72
CA GLN A 41 -1.72 3.56 18.26
C GLN A 41 -1.86 3.41 16.74
N ASP A 42 -0.76 3.64 15.99
CA ASP A 42 -0.70 3.40 14.55
C ASP A 42 -1.08 1.96 14.22
N GLN A 43 -0.55 0.98 14.96
CA GLN A 43 -0.87 -0.44 14.76
C GLN A 43 -2.36 -0.72 14.93
N GLY A 44 -3.01 -0.15 15.95
CA GLY A 44 -4.45 -0.28 16.14
C GLY A 44 -5.27 0.36 15.01
N LEU A 45 -4.80 1.49 14.46
CA LEU A 45 -5.41 2.13 13.31
C LEU A 45 -5.24 1.30 12.03
N ILE A 46 -4.06 0.71 11.82
CA ILE A 46 -3.80 -0.18 10.69
C ILE A 46 -4.75 -1.38 10.74
N GLU A 47 -4.97 -2.00 11.90
CA GLU A 47 -5.94 -3.09 12.05
C GLU A 47 -7.38 -2.66 11.73
N ALA A 48 -7.78 -1.45 12.10
CA ALA A 48 -9.08 -0.89 11.73
C ALA A 48 -9.20 -0.66 10.23
N ILE A 49 -8.18 -0.06 9.61
CA ILE A 49 -8.09 0.18 8.17
C ILE A 49 -8.16 -1.14 7.39
N LEU A 50 -7.41 -2.16 7.80
CA LEU A 50 -7.43 -3.50 7.18
C LEU A 50 -8.82 -4.15 7.24
N ARG A 51 -9.66 -3.78 8.21
CA ARG A 51 -11.03 -4.29 8.35
C ARG A 51 -12.04 -3.50 7.52
N GLU A 52 -11.95 -2.17 7.54
CA GLU A 52 -13.02 -1.28 7.05
C GLU A 52 -12.68 -0.64 5.70
N ASP A 53 -11.42 -0.22 5.51
CA ASP A 53 -10.99 0.65 4.41
C ASP A 53 -9.90 -0.01 3.53
N LYS A 54 -9.68 -1.33 3.66
CA LYS A 54 -8.66 -2.04 2.88
C LYS A 54 -8.81 -1.86 1.37
N LYS A 55 -10.05 -1.68 0.90
CA LYS A 55 -10.36 -1.48 -0.53
C LYS A 55 -9.75 -0.18 -1.05
N ASP A 56 -9.65 0.86 -0.24
CA ASP A 56 -9.15 2.17 -0.65
C ASP A 56 -7.63 2.10 -0.91
N ILE A 57 -6.91 1.28 -0.14
CA ILE A 57 -5.50 0.97 -0.38
C ILE A 57 -5.34 0.22 -1.70
N VAL A 58 -6.19 -0.80 -1.93
CA VAL A 58 -6.14 -1.62 -3.15
C VAL A 58 -6.41 -0.77 -4.38
N GLU A 59 -7.50 0.00 -4.37
CA GLU A 59 -7.92 0.86 -5.48
C GLU A 59 -6.84 1.90 -5.81
N SER A 60 -6.26 2.56 -4.80
CA SER A 60 -5.19 3.54 -5.01
C SER A 60 -3.99 2.96 -5.77
N LEU A 61 -3.58 1.74 -5.40
CA LEU A 61 -2.46 1.07 -6.06
C LEU A 61 -2.83 0.58 -7.46
N VAL A 62 -4.01 -0.03 -7.62
CA VAL A 62 -4.50 -0.51 -8.93
C VAL A 62 -4.61 0.65 -9.91
N ASP A 63 -5.26 1.76 -9.53
CA ASP A 63 -5.44 2.93 -10.38
C ASP A 63 -4.09 3.50 -10.84
N THR A 64 -3.12 3.57 -9.92
CA THR A 64 -1.76 4.05 -10.25
C THR A 64 -1.06 3.12 -11.25
N LEU A 65 -1.16 1.80 -11.04
CA LEU A 65 -0.54 0.83 -11.95
C LEU A 65 -1.23 0.83 -13.31
N GLU A 66 -2.56 0.94 -13.37
CA GLU A 66 -3.31 1.05 -14.61
C GLU A 66 -2.93 2.32 -15.37
N GLU A 67 -2.83 3.48 -14.70
CA GLU A 67 -2.39 4.72 -15.34
C GLU A 67 -1.00 4.56 -15.98
N ARG A 68 -0.04 3.98 -15.23
CA ARG A 68 1.34 3.76 -15.69
C ARG A 68 1.45 2.75 -16.83
N THR A 69 0.57 1.74 -16.86
CA THR A 69 0.69 0.61 -17.79
C THR A 69 -0.26 0.68 -18.98
N SER A 70 -1.31 1.51 -18.94
CA SER A 70 -2.38 1.61 -19.96
C SER A 70 -1.91 1.89 -21.39
N LYS A 71 -0.70 2.45 -21.57
CA LYS A 71 -0.13 2.81 -22.88
C LYS A 71 1.01 1.88 -23.31
N LEU A 72 1.36 0.89 -22.50
CA LEU A 72 2.48 -0.02 -22.72
C LEU A 72 1.94 -1.39 -23.15
N GLU A 73 2.55 -1.96 -24.19
CA GLU A 73 2.18 -3.29 -24.68
C GLU A 73 3.42 -4.15 -24.94
N GLY A 74 3.25 -5.47 -24.91
CA GLY A 74 4.29 -6.46 -25.24
C GLY A 74 5.61 -6.24 -24.47
N ASP A 75 6.73 -6.22 -25.19
CA ASP A 75 8.07 -6.09 -24.62
C ASP A 75 8.29 -4.79 -23.83
N GLN A 76 7.56 -3.72 -24.17
CA GLN A 76 7.68 -2.46 -23.43
C GLN A 76 7.06 -2.57 -22.04
N LEU A 77 5.88 -3.20 -21.96
CA LEU A 77 5.22 -3.48 -20.70
C LEU A 77 6.06 -4.43 -19.83
N ASP A 78 6.58 -5.52 -20.41
CA ASP A 78 7.40 -6.48 -19.64
C ASP A 78 8.71 -5.82 -19.14
N LYS A 79 9.41 -5.03 -19.97
CA LYS A 79 10.59 -4.27 -19.53
C LYS A 79 10.26 -3.29 -18.41
N PHE A 80 9.15 -2.58 -18.51
CA PHE A 80 8.71 -1.65 -17.49
C PHE A 80 8.40 -2.38 -16.18
N LEU A 81 7.61 -3.46 -16.21
CA LEU A 81 7.25 -4.26 -15.05
C LEU A 81 8.44 -4.95 -14.36
N ASN A 82 9.51 -5.25 -15.09
CA ASN A 82 10.76 -5.76 -14.51
C ASN A 82 11.68 -4.64 -13.99
N SER A 83 11.35 -3.36 -14.18
CA SER A 83 12.20 -2.25 -13.74
C SER A 83 12.15 -2.04 -12.24
N GLU A 84 13.27 -1.62 -11.67
CA GLU A 84 13.35 -1.23 -10.26
C GLU A 84 12.52 0.03 -9.94
N GLU A 85 12.21 0.83 -10.96
CA GLU A 85 11.42 2.06 -10.83
C GLU A 85 9.99 1.73 -10.41
N ILE A 86 9.29 0.90 -11.19
CA ILE A 86 7.88 0.57 -10.89
C ILE A 86 7.74 -0.28 -9.62
N LYS A 87 8.71 -1.16 -9.31
CA LYS A 87 8.73 -1.91 -8.05
C LYS A 87 8.75 -0.97 -6.85
N LYS A 88 9.63 0.03 -6.87
CA LYS A 88 9.73 1.04 -5.81
C LYS A 88 8.50 1.95 -5.77
N GLU A 89 8.00 2.35 -6.93
CA GLU A 89 6.80 3.17 -7.01
C GLU A 89 5.59 2.45 -6.41
N ALA A 90 5.36 1.17 -6.74
CA ALA A 90 4.27 0.38 -6.19
C ALA A 90 4.32 0.30 -4.65
N ILE A 91 5.51 0.05 -4.09
CA ILE A 91 5.72 0.03 -2.63
C ILE A 91 5.43 1.42 -2.04
N ASN A 92 5.93 2.48 -2.66
CA ASN A 92 5.73 3.85 -2.18
C ASN A 92 4.26 4.26 -2.20
N VAL A 93 3.54 3.95 -3.28
CA VAL A 93 2.10 4.23 -3.41
C VAL A 93 1.34 3.51 -2.30
N PHE A 94 1.59 2.21 -2.13
CA PHE A 94 0.94 1.40 -1.10
C PHE A 94 1.14 1.99 0.31
N ILE A 95 2.38 2.30 0.67
CA ILE A 95 2.72 2.90 1.97
C ILE A 95 2.10 4.28 2.13
N THR A 96 2.14 5.11 1.09
CA THR A 96 1.60 6.48 1.13
C THR A 96 0.08 6.46 1.32
N SER A 97 -0.63 5.56 0.62
CA SER A 97 -2.07 5.35 0.82
C SER A 97 -2.40 4.91 2.24
N LEU A 98 -1.62 3.98 2.81
CA LEU A 98 -1.78 3.57 4.21
C LEU A 98 -1.58 4.75 5.18
N GLU A 99 -0.50 5.52 5.00
CA GLU A 99 -0.20 6.67 5.84
C GLU A 99 -1.25 7.78 5.72
N HIS A 100 -1.83 7.98 4.53
CA HIS A 100 -2.96 8.90 4.36
C HIS A 100 -4.18 8.45 5.15
N LEU A 101 -4.50 7.16 5.17
CA LEU A 101 -5.61 6.63 5.97
C LEU A 101 -5.33 6.74 7.47
N ILE A 102 -4.13 6.40 7.93
CA ILE A 102 -3.72 6.60 9.33
C ILE A 102 -3.93 8.07 9.73
N ASN A 103 -3.43 9.01 8.93
CA ASN A 103 -3.61 10.45 9.16
C ASN A 103 -5.08 10.88 9.13
N TYR A 104 -5.90 10.28 8.26
CA TYR A 104 -7.34 10.53 8.22
C TYR A 104 -8.00 10.13 9.54
N TYR A 105 -7.69 8.94 10.07
CA TYR A 105 -8.22 8.46 11.34
C TYR A 105 -7.81 9.35 12.51
N TYR A 106 -6.54 9.78 12.57
CA TYR A 106 -6.07 10.73 13.58
C TYR A 106 -6.88 12.02 13.57
N ASN A 107 -7.04 12.64 12.39
CA ASN A 107 -7.60 13.98 12.29
C ASN A 107 -9.14 14.02 12.33
N ASN A 108 -9.80 13.02 11.74
CA ASN A 108 -11.24 13.06 11.50
C ASN A 108 -12.06 12.15 12.41
N VAL A 109 -11.49 11.02 12.82
CA VAL A 109 -12.20 10.07 13.69
C VAL A 109 -11.84 10.37 15.14
N ILE A 110 -10.55 10.38 15.48
CA ILE A 110 -10.09 10.63 16.85
C ILE A 110 -10.20 12.12 17.20
N GLY A 111 -9.71 13.02 16.34
CA GLY A 111 -9.70 14.47 16.60
C GLY A 111 -11.09 15.09 16.87
N LYS A 112 -12.16 14.59 16.22
CA LYS A 112 -13.53 15.08 16.45
C LYS A 112 -14.11 14.67 17.81
N HIS A 113 -13.71 13.51 18.34
CA HIS A 113 -14.18 13.06 19.66
C HIS A 113 -13.59 13.87 20.83
N PHE A 114 -12.43 14.51 20.65
CA PHE A 114 -11.78 15.30 21.70
C PHE A 114 -11.93 16.82 21.55
N SER A 115 -12.36 17.32 20.38
CA SER A 115 -12.61 18.76 20.15
C SER A 115 -14.02 19.22 20.56
N SER A 116 -14.85 18.31 21.07
CA SER A 116 -16.23 18.58 21.49
C SER A 116 -16.37 18.73 23.02
N SER A 117 -15.29 19.06 23.73
CA SER A 117 -15.27 19.34 25.17
C SER A 117 -15.08 20.83 25.46
#